data_AF-A0A0P9Q4M6-F1
#
_entry.id   AF-A0A0P9Q4M6-F1
#
_cell.length_a   1.000
_cell.length_b   1.000
_cell.length_c   1.000
_cell.angle_alpha   90.00
_cell.angle_beta   90.00
_cell.angle_gamma   90.00
#
_symmetry.space_group_name_H-M   'P 1'
#
loop_
_entity.id
_entity.type
_entity.pdbx_description
1 polymer ?
#
loop_
_entity_poly.entity_id
_entity_poly.type
_entity_poly.pdbx_seq_one_letter_code
_entity_poly.pdbx_strand_id
1 'polypeptide(L)'
;MPVSRSQDAIARLQHEQAGCSSEYRPWWRRRDPDRGSTIMINEIKKDAQTRMQKSLESLTHAFTRIRTGKAHPSILGGVMVPYYGADTPLSQVANVTVKDSRTLQVVAFERNMLAAVDKAIQSSGLGFNPTNLGELLLISMPA
;
A
#
# COMPACT_ATOMS: atom_id res chain seq x y z
N MET A 1 75.38 30.04 -3.60
CA MET A 1 74.41 30.86 -2.85
C MET A 1 73.57 31.66 -3.85
N PRO A 2 72.43 31.14 -4.35
CA PRO A 2 71.60 31.84 -5.33
C PRO A 2 70.21 32.22 -4.81
N VAL A 3 70.01 33.54 -4.74
CA VAL A 3 68.86 34.37 -5.10
C VAL A 3 67.47 33.70 -5.27
N SER A 4 66.58 34.09 -4.36
CA SER A 4 65.14 33.90 -4.28
C SER A 4 64.34 34.61 -5.39
N ARG A 5 64.26 34.03 -6.60
CA ARG A 5 63.41 34.58 -7.68
C ARG A 5 62.43 33.59 -8.32
N SER A 6 62.25 32.41 -7.73
CA SER A 6 61.53 31.29 -8.38
C SER A 6 60.12 30.99 -7.84
N GLN A 7 59.54 31.82 -6.96
CA GLN A 7 58.16 31.59 -6.47
C GLN A 7 57.11 32.52 -7.09
N ASP A 8 57.49 33.69 -7.62
CA ASP A 8 56.52 34.62 -8.26
C ASP A 8 56.15 34.26 -9.71
N ALA A 9 56.86 33.30 -10.33
CA ALA A 9 56.55 32.82 -11.68
C ALA A 9 55.43 31.76 -11.69
N ILE A 10 55.17 31.09 -10.57
CA ILE A 10 54.18 30.01 -10.47
C ILE A 10 52.77 30.59 -10.22
N ALA A 11 52.66 31.72 -9.52
CA ALA A 11 51.37 32.34 -9.19
C ALA A 11 50.72 33.13 -10.34
N ARG A 12 51.46 33.45 -11.42
CA ARG A 12 50.90 34.15 -12.59
C ARG A 12 50.31 33.21 -13.65
N LEU A 13 50.57 31.91 -13.55
CA LEU A 13 50.03 30.92 -14.51
C LEU A 13 48.67 30.33 -14.11
N GLN A 14 48.15 30.65 -12.91
CA GLN A 14 46.84 30.16 -12.45
C GLN A 14 45.71 31.18 -12.56
N HIS A 15 46.00 32.45 -12.86
CA HIS A 15 44.97 33.49 -13.00
C HIS A 15 44.53 33.78 -14.44
N GLU A 16 45.13 33.12 -15.44
CA GLU A 16 44.84 33.32 -16.87
C GLU A 16 44.17 32.10 -17.52
N GLN A 17 43.44 31.30 -16.72
CA GLN A 17 42.51 30.27 -17.22
C GLN A 17 41.04 30.58 -16.89
N ALA A 18 40.71 31.79 -16.45
CA ALA A 18 39.35 32.17 -16.07
C ALA A 18 38.57 32.95 -17.14
N GLY A 19 39.11 33.13 -18.35
CA GLY A 19 38.46 33.96 -19.34
C GLY A 19 38.84 33.59 -20.76
N CYS A 20 37.82 33.16 -21.50
CA CYS A 20 37.74 33.19 -22.96
C CYS A 20 38.11 31.91 -23.74
N SER A 21 37.05 31.40 -24.37
CA SER A 21 37.00 30.62 -25.61
C SER A 21 36.99 29.10 -25.46
N SER A 22 35.82 28.53 -25.76
CA SER A 22 35.64 27.30 -26.54
C SER A 22 34.42 26.48 -26.09
N GLU A 23 33.23 27.11 -26.03
CA GLU A 23 31.97 26.36 -26.11
C GLU A 23 31.22 26.66 -27.42
N TYR A 24 31.95 26.68 -28.53
CA TYR A 24 31.35 26.45 -29.85
C TYR A 24 31.00 24.96 -29.96
N ARG A 25 29.91 24.56 -29.30
CA ARG A 25 29.28 23.25 -29.56
C ARG A 25 28.65 23.30 -30.95
N PRO A 26 29.12 22.49 -31.92
CA PRO A 26 28.62 22.54 -33.29
C PRO A 26 27.12 22.29 -33.38
N TRP A 27 26.44 22.93 -34.33
CA TRP A 27 24.99 22.88 -34.48
C TRP A 27 24.44 21.45 -34.68
N TRP A 28 25.24 20.53 -35.24
CA TRP A 28 24.88 19.11 -35.40
C TRP A 28 24.85 18.32 -34.09
N ARG A 29 25.45 18.82 -32.99
CA ARG A 29 25.36 18.19 -31.65
C ARG A 29 24.19 18.72 -30.79
N ARG A 30 23.31 19.58 -31.36
CA ARG A 30 22.12 20.15 -30.70
C ARG A 30 20.78 19.64 -31.27
N ARG A 31 20.79 18.58 -32.07
CA ARG A 31 19.56 17.97 -32.58
C ARG A 31 19.52 16.52 -32.10
N ASP A 32 18.95 16.32 -30.91
CA ASP A 32 18.45 14.99 -30.53
C ASP A 32 17.12 14.81 -31.27
N PRO A 33 17.05 13.98 -32.33
CA PRO A 33 15.84 13.84 -33.15
C PRO A 33 14.68 13.20 -32.38
N ASP A 34 14.97 12.55 -31.25
CA ASP A 34 14.06 11.65 -30.54
C ASP A 34 13.58 12.17 -29.17
N ARG A 35 13.86 13.43 -28.82
CA ARG A 35 13.33 14.01 -27.57
C ARG A 35 11.80 14.06 -27.55
N GLY A 36 11.15 14.25 -28.70
CA GLY A 36 9.68 14.24 -28.80
C GLY A 36 9.07 12.83 -28.73
N SER A 37 9.70 11.85 -29.37
CA SER A 37 9.22 10.45 -29.40
C SER A 37 9.38 9.76 -28.05
N THR A 38 10.45 10.05 -27.31
CA THR A 38 10.70 9.47 -25.99
C THR A 38 9.70 9.96 -24.94
N ILE A 39 9.26 11.22 -25.01
CA ILE A 39 8.25 11.78 -24.09
C ILE A 39 6.89 11.09 -24.32
N MET A 40 6.45 10.98 -25.58
CA MET A 40 5.20 10.30 -25.95
C MET A 40 5.20 8.81 -25.57
N ILE A 41 6.31 8.11 -25.78
CA ILE A 41 6.45 6.69 -25.37
C ILE A 41 6.33 6.53 -23.85
N ASN A 42 6.91 7.45 -23.08
CA ASN A 42 6.84 7.41 -21.62
C ASN A 42 5.43 7.71 -21.09
N GLU A 43 4.67 8.59 -21.75
CA GLU A 43 3.26 8.85 -21.42
C GLU A 43 2.39 7.63 -21.68
N ILE A 44 2.56 6.96 -22.82
CA ILE A 44 1.84 5.71 -23.14
C ILE A 44 2.17 4.62 -22.12
N LYS A 45 3.44 4.48 -21.72
CA LYS A 45 3.85 3.52 -20.69
C LYS A 45 3.19 3.81 -19.34
N LYS A 46 3.09 5.08 -18.94
CA LYS A 46 2.41 5.48 -17.69
C LYS A 46 0.92 5.17 -17.74
N ASP A 47 0.23 5.52 -18.83
CA ASP A 47 -1.19 5.19 -19.00
C ASP A 47 -1.43 3.67 -18.96
N ALA A 48 -0.60 2.91 -19.66
CA ALA A 48 -0.66 1.44 -19.65
C ALA A 48 -0.46 0.89 -18.22
N GLN A 49 0.51 1.39 -17.45
CA GLN A 49 0.72 0.99 -16.06
C GLN A 49 -0.50 1.32 -15.17
N THR A 50 -1.08 2.51 -15.30
CA THR A 50 -2.28 2.89 -14.55
C THR A 50 -3.46 1.97 -14.86
N ARG A 51 -3.65 1.62 -16.14
CA ARG A 51 -4.72 0.72 -16.57
C ARG A 51 -4.49 -0.72 -16.10
N MET A 52 -3.25 -1.20 -16.13
CA MET A 52 -2.89 -2.52 -15.58
C MET A 52 -3.14 -2.58 -14.08
N GLN A 53 -2.76 -1.53 -13.35
CA GLN A 53 -3.00 -1.44 -11.91
C GLN A 53 -4.49 -1.48 -11.59
N LYS A 54 -5.32 -0.73 -12.34
CA LYS A 54 -6.78 -0.75 -12.18
C LYS A 54 -7.39 -2.13 -12.45
N SER A 55 -6.88 -2.86 -13.46
CA SER A 55 -7.32 -4.23 -13.74
C SER A 55 -6.99 -5.18 -12.59
N LEU A 56 -5.80 -5.05 -11.98
CA LEU A 56 -5.40 -5.83 -10.80
C LEU A 56 -6.29 -5.50 -9.58
N GLU A 57 -6.59 -4.23 -9.35
CA GLU A 57 -7.51 -3.83 -8.28
C GLU A 57 -8.91 -4.42 -8.47
N SER A 58 -9.46 -4.33 -9.69
CA SER A 58 -10.76 -4.92 -10.01
C SER A 58 -10.77 -6.44 -9.81
N LEU A 59 -9.68 -7.13 -10.13
CA LEU A 59 -9.53 -8.57 -9.92
C LEU A 59 -9.52 -8.91 -8.43
N THR A 60 -8.75 -8.19 -7.62
CA THR A 60 -8.70 -8.37 -6.17
C THR A 60 -10.07 -8.12 -5.53
N HIS A 61 -10.78 -7.08 -5.96
CA HIS A 61 -12.15 -6.82 -5.51
C HIS A 61 -13.11 -7.96 -5.86
N ALA A 62 -13.01 -8.51 -7.07
CA ALA A 62 -13.82 -9.66 -7.47
C ALA A 62 -13.52 -10.89 -6.61
N PHE A 63 -12.25 -11.20 -6.33
CA PHE A 63 -11.88 -12.33 -5.47
C PHE A 63 -12.35 -12.16 -4.02
N THR A 64 -12.38 -10.94 -3.49
CA THR A 64 -12.89 -10.68 -2.13
C THR A 64 -14.37 -11.04 -1.99
N ARG A 65 -15.15 -10.96 -3.09
CA ARG A 65 -16.58 -11.32 -3.12
C ARG A 65 -16.81 -12.83 -3.24
N ILE A 66 -15.85 -13.58 -3.77
CA ILE A 66 -15.96 -15.04 -3.93
C ILE A 66 -15.68 -15.71 -2.57
N ARG A 67 -16.72 -16.31 -1.98
CA ARG A 67 -16.61 -17.09 -0.74
C ARG A 67 -16.07 -18.48 -1.06
N THR A 68 -14.76 -18.69 -0.91
CA THR A 68 -14.08 -19.97 -1.24
C THR A 68 -14.22 -21.06 -0.16
N GLY A 69 -15.22 -20.96 0.72
CA GLY A 69 -15.43 -21.90 1.84
C GLY A 69 -14.30 -21.90 2.89
N LYS A 70 -13.26 -21.08 2.72
CA LYS A 70 -12.17 -20.89 3.68
C LYS A 70 -12.46 -19.74 4.62
N ALA A 71 -12.03 -19.90 5.87
CA ALA A 71 -12.14 -18.90 6.90
C ALA A 71 -11.26 -17.69 6.58
N HIS A 72 -11.92 -16.56 6.30
CA HIS A 72 -11.25 -15.27 6.13
C HIS A 72 -11.93 -14.21 7.00
N PRO A 73 -11.17 -13.35 7.72
CA PRO A 73 -11.74 -12.34 8.61
C PRO A 73 -12.65 -11.33 7.89
N SER A 74 -12.42 -11.08 6.59
CA SER A 74 -13.31 -10.20 5.80
C SER A 74 -14.75 -10.67 5.69
N ILE A 75 -15.04 -11.94 5.99
CA ILE A 75 -16.42 -12.46 6.01
C ILE A 75 -17.27 -11.72 7.05
N LEU A 76 -16.66 -11.29 8.16
CA LEU A 76 -17.31 -10.55 9.23
C LEU A 76 -17.18 -9.02 9.08
N GLY A 77 -16.61 -8.53 7.97
CA GLY A 77 -16.35 -7.09 7.78
C GLY A 77 -17.60 -6.22 7.63
N GLY A 78 -18.76 -6.81 7.34
CA GLY A 78 -20.04 -6.10 7.25
C GLY A 78 -20.89 -6.13 8.53
N VAL A 79 -20.41 -6.76 9.60
CA VAL A 79 -21.17 -6.89 10.86
C VAL A 79 -21.03 -5.61 11.69
N MET A 80 -22.16 -4.99 12.01
CA MET A 80 -22.25 -3.85 12.91
C MET A 80 -22.68 -4.31 14.30
N VAL A 81 -22.02 -3.79 15.34
CA VAL A 81 -22.27 -4.10 16.74
C VAL A 81 -22.67 -2.79 17.45
N PRO A 82 -23.77 -2.77 18.21
CA PRO A 82 -24.14 -1.59 18.98
C PRO A 82 -23.16 -1.42 20.16
N TYR A 83 -22.27 -0.44 20.08
CA TYR A 83 -21.31 -0.07 21.11
C TYR A 83 -21.70 1.28 21.70
N TYR A 84 -22.10 1.31 22.97
CA TYR A 84 -22.55 2.52 23.68
C TYR A 84 -23.59 3.37 22.91
N GLY A 85 -24.53 2.73 22.21
CA GLY A 85 -25.63 3.39 21.51
C GLY A 85 -25.33 3.84 20.08
N ALA A 86 -24.13 3.54 19.55
CA ALA A 86 -23.78 3.71 18.15
C ALA A 86 -23.42 2.37 17.50
N ASP A 87 -23.81 2.18 16.25
CA ASP A 87 -23.41 1.01 15.47
C ASP A 87 -21.94 1.16 15.04
N THR A 88 -21.07 0.29 15.56
CA THR A 88 -19.66 0.25 15.22
C THR A 88 -19.32 -1.03 14.47
N PRO A 89 -18.38 -1.00 13.52
CA PRO A 89 -17.96 -2.20 12.82
C PRO A 89 -17.28 -3.17 13.78
N LEU A 90 -17.52 -4.47 13.60
CA LEU A 90 -16.98 -5.52 14.47
C LEU A 90 -15.44 -5.46 14.62
N SER A 91 -14.73 -5.02 13.59
CA SER A 91 -13.26 -4.87 13.59
C SER A 91 -12.74 -3.86 14.63
N GLN A 92 -13.58 -2.93 15.08
CA GLN A 92 -13.22 -1.95 16.13
C GLN A 92 -13.53 -2.46 17.54
N VAL A 93 -14.44 -3.42 17.69
CA VAL A 93 -14.91 -3.94 18.98
C VAL A 93 -14.21 -5.26 19.35
N ALA A 94 -13.75 -6.00 18.35
CA ALA A 94 -13.15 -7.30 18.52
C ALA A 94 -12.00 -7.58 17.53
N ASN A 95 -11.05 -8.39 17.98
CA ASN A 95 -10.02 -8.95 17.12
C ASN A 95 -10.51 -10.27 16.49
N VAL A 96 -10.42 -10.37 15.16
CA VAL A 96 -10.84 -11.55 14.40
C VAL A 96 -9.61 -12.28 13.87
N THR A 97 -9.39 -13.50 14.33
CA THR A 97 -8.28 -14.36 13.90
C THR A 97 -8.79 -15.66 13.28
N VAL A 98 -7.99 -16.20 12.36
CA VAL A 98 -8.26 -17.53 11.79
C VAL A 98 -7.63 -18.57 12.70
N LYS A 99 -8.45 -19.39 13.36
CA LYS A 99 -7.97 -20.48 14.22
C LYS A 99 -7.68 -21.74 13.40
N ASP A 100 -8.60 -22.06 12.50
CA ASP A 100 -8.48 -23.17 11.55
C ASP A 100 -9.07 -22.78 10.19
N SER A 101 -8.76 -23.53 9.14
CA SER A 101 -9.32 -23.39 7.79
C SER A 101 -10.84 -23.17 7.73
N ARG A 102 -11.60 -23.69 8.70
CA ARG A 102 -13.07 -23.60 8.77
C ARG A 102 -13.59 -22.90 10.03
N THR A 103 -12.70 -22.41 10.89
CA THR A 103 -13.09 -21.81 12.17
C THR A 103 -12.44 -20.44 12.37
N LEU A 104 -13.27 -19.42 12.54
CA LEU A 104 -12.83 -18.08 12.96
C LEU A 104 -12.94 -17.96 14.48
N GLN A 105 -11.96 -17.29 15.07
CA GLN A 105 -11.94 -16.91 16.47
C GLN A 105 -12.14 -15.40 16.57
N VAL A 106 -13.08 -14.98 17.40
CA VAL A 106 -13.36 -13.57 17.68
C VAL A 106 -13.13 -13.32 19.16
N VAL A 107 -12.23 -12.39 19.47
CA VAL A 107 -11.90 -11.97 20.84
C VAL A 107 -12.32 -10.52 20.99
N ALA A 108 -13.38 -10.28 21.77
CA ALA A 108 -13.83 -8.93 22.09
C ALA A 108 -12.83 -8.25 23.04
N PHE A 109 -12.58 -6.96 22.86
CA PHE A 109 -11.72 -6.21 23.78
C PHE A 109 -12.34 -6.08 25.18
N GLU A 110 -13.68 -6.06 25.24
CA GLU A 110 -14.44 -6.02 26.49
C GLU A 110 -15.31 -7.29 26.63
N ARG A 111 -15.19 -8.01 27.74
CA ARG A 111 -15.95 -9.25 27.99
C ARG A 111 -17.47 -9.02 28.03
N ASN A 112 -17.92 -7.86 28.51
CA ASN A 112 -19.34 -7.51 28.55
C ASN A 112 -19.95 -7.37 27.15
N MET A 113 -19.14 -6.99 26.16
CA MET A 113 -19.58 -6.82 24.77
C MET A 113 -19.70 -8.14 24.01
N LEU A 114 -19.21 -9.25 24.57
CA LEU A 114 -19.17 -10.55 23.90
C LEU A 114 -20.58 -11.07 23.55
N ALA A 115 -21.57 -10.80 24.41
CA ALA A 115 -22.98 -11.13 24.15
C ALA A 115 -23.62 -10.25 23.06
N ALA A 116 -23.22 -8.98 22.96
CA ALA A 116 -23.70 -8.09 21.91
C ALA A 116 -23.08 -8.46 20.56
N VAL A 117 -21.80 -8.84 20.53
CA VAL A 117 -21.10 -9.33 19.35
C VAL A 117 -21.73 -10.63 18.83
N ASP A 118 -22.03 -11.57 19.73
CA ASP A 118 -22.73 -12.81 19.41
C ASP A 118 -24.07 -12.55 18.70
N LYS A 119 -24.92 -11.70 19.31
CA LYS A 119 -26.20 -11.31 18.70
C LYS A 119 -26.03 -10.59 17.36
N ALA A 120 -25.03 -9.72 17.23
CA ALA A 120 -24.75 -9.01 15.99
C ALA A 120 -24.36 -9.96 14.85
N ILE A 121 -23.52 -10.97 15.14
CA ILE A 121 -23.13 -11.99 14.17
C ILE A 121 -24.35 -12.82 13.74
N GLN A 122 -25.21 -13.23 14.67
CA GLN A 122 -26.44 -13.95 14.32
C GLN A 122 -27.41 -13.09 13.50
N SER A 123 -27.54 -11.81 13.84
CA SER A 123 -28.43 -10.85 13.16
C SER A 123 -27.93 -10.43 11.77
N SER A 124 -26.63 -10.59 11.49
CA SER A 124 -26.02 -10.23 10.21
C SER A 124 -26.50 -11.06 9.01
N GLY A 125 -27.33 -12.09 9.24
CA GLY A 125 -27.90 -12.92 8.18
C GLY A 125 -26.87 -13.83 7.47
N LEU A 126 -25.68 -13.98 8.05
CA LEU A 126 -24.63 -14.87 7.53
C LEU A 126 -24.90 -16.35 7.82
N GLY A 127 -25.89 -16.67 8.66
CA GLY A 127 -26.28 -18.05 8.99
C GLY A 127 -25.25 -18.78 9.85
N PHE A 128 -24.35 -18.06 10.52
CA PHE A 128 -23.37 -18.63 11.42
C PHE A 128 -23.90 -18.70 12.85
N ASN A 129 -23.59 -19.80 13.54
CA ASN A 129 -23.88 -19.97 14.95
C ASN A 129 -22.56 -19.98 15.74
N PRO A 130 -22.16 -18.85 16.37
CA PRO A 130 -20.95 -18.79 17.17
C PRO A 130 -21.07 -19.60 18.48
N THR A 131 -20.03 -20.34 18.81
CA THR A 131 -19.88 -21.04 20.09
C THR A 131 -19.17 -20.12 21.08
N ASN A 132 -19.83 -19.82 22.19
CA ASN A 132 -19.28 -18.99 23.26
C ASN A 132 -18.42 -19.79 24.24
N LEU A 133 -17.16 -19.40 24.43
CA LEU A 133 -16.22 -19.98 25.38
C LEU A 133 -15.89 -19.03 26.55
N GLY A 134 -16.72 -18.00 26.77
CA GLY A 134 -16.61 -17.03 27.85
C GLY A 134 -15.64 -15.88 27.55
N GLU A 135 -14.45 -16.18 27.05
CA GLU A 135 -13.43 -15.18 26.68
C GLU A 135 -13.36 -14.93 25.17
N LEU A 136 -13.81 -15.89 24.37
CA LEU A 136 -13.75 -15.85 22.92
C LEU A 136 -14.97 -16.54 22.30
N LEU A 137 -15.34 -16.10 21.09
CA LEU A 137 -16.38 -16.70 20.26
C LEU A 137 -15.72 -17.50 19.13
N LEU A 138 -16.18 -18.72 18.90
CA LEU A 138 -15.75 -19.56 17.78
C LEU A 138 -16.86 -19.65 16.73
N ILE A 139 -16.56 -19.29 15.50
CA ILE A 139 -17.51 -19.34 14.39
C ILE A 139 -17.07 -20.46 13.44
N SER A 140 -17.89 -21.50 13.34
CA SER A 140 -17.67 -22.61 12.41
C SER A 140 -18.46 -22.39 11.12
N MET A 141 -17.83 -22.60 9.97
CA MET A 141 -18.52 -22.55 8.68
C MET A 141 -19.05 -23.93 8.27
N PRO A 142 -20.36 -24.05 7.98
CA PRO A 142 -20.93 -25.26 7.37
C PRO A 142 -20.37 -25.48 5.96
N ALA A 143 -20.40 -26.73 5.50
CA ALA A 143 -19.90 -27.14 4.18
C ALA A 143 -20.71 -26.57 3.02
#